data_AF-A0A371YYW9-F1
#
_entry.id   AF-A0A371YYW9-F1
#
_cell.length_a   1.000
_cell.length_b   1.000
_cell.length_c   1.000
_cell.angle_alpha   90.00
_cell.angle_beta   90.00
_cell.angle_gamma   90.00
#
_symmetry.space_group_name_H-M   'P 1'
#
loop_
_entity.id
_entity.type
_entity.pdbx_description
1 polymer ?
#
loop_
_entity_poly.entity_id
_entity_poly.type
_entity_poly.pdbx_seq_one_letter_code
_entity_poly.pdbx_strand_id
1 'polypeptide(L)' 'MGITDIVRGNGDSAPRQTSVRIAWFVAIWSLSTTVFFGAASLLHLIVPR' A
#
# COMPACT_ATOMS: atom_id res chain seq x y z
N MET A 1 4.15 -12.36 5.84
CA MET A 1 2.82 -12.00 6.35
C MET A 1 2.20 -11.05 5.35
N GLY A 2 1.33 -11.57 4.47
CA GLY A 2 0.57 -10.71 3.56
C GLY A 2 -0.58 -10.04 4.30
N ILE A 3 -1.07 -8.89 3.82
CA ILE A 3 -2.28 -8.24 4.34
C ILE A 3 -3.47 -9.24 4.31
N THR A 4 -3.47 -10.15 3.34
CA THR A 4 -4.46 -11.23 3.17
C THR A 4 -4.42 -12.30 4.27
N ASP A 5 -3.29 -12.51 4.96
CA ASP A 5 -3.20 -13.45 6.09
C ASP A 5 -3.92 -12.91 7.34
N ILE A 6 -4.02 -11.58 7.49
CA ILE A 6 -4.65 -10.94 8.66
C ILE A 6 -6.17 -11.13 8.66
N VAL A 7 -6.79 -11.27 7.48
CA VAL A 7 -8.25 -11.40 7.32
C VAL A 7 -8.73 -12.85 7.42
N ARG A 8 -7.82 -13.83 7.31
CA ARG A 8 -8.17 -15.27 7.29
C ARG A 8 -8.25 -15.93 8.67
N GLY A 9 -7.85 -15.24 9.74
CA GLY A 9 -7.92 -15.72 11.13
C GLY A 9 -8.51 -14.67 12.08
N ASN A 10 -8.76 -15.06 13.33
CA ASN A 10 -9.38 -14.23 14.40
C ASN A 10 -8.54 -13.00 14.84
N GLY A 11 -7.56 -12.56 14.04
CA GLY A 11 -6.67 -11.45 14.38
C GLY A 11 -5.61 -11.75 15.43
N ASP A 12 -5.53 -12.98 15.96
CA ASP A 12 -4.55 -13.38 17.00
C ASP A 12 -3.10 -13.23 16.53
N SER A 13 -2.85 -13.34 15.23
CA SER A 13 -1.54 -13.15 14.61
C SER A 13 -1.27 -11.71 14.16
N ALA A 14 -2.21 -10.78 14.35
CA ALA A 14 -2.03 -9.40 13.94
C ALA A 14 -0.92 -8.76 14.81
N PRO A 15 0.04 -8.03 14.22
CA PRO A 15 1.09 -7.37 14.99
C PRO A 15 0.46 -6.51 16.09
N ARG A 16 0.75 -6.84 17.35
CA ARG A 16 0.25 -6.11 18.53
C ARG A 16 0.85 -4.71 18.63
N GLN A 17 2.03 -4.53 18.04
CA GLN A 17 2.76 -3.27 18.06
C GLN A 17 2.25 -2.31 16.97
N THR A 18 1.70 -1.18 17.42
CA THR A 18 1.17 -0.11 16.57
C THR A 18 2.21 0.41 15.56
N SER A 19 3.49 0.45 15.94
CA SER A 19 4.59 0.84 15.06
C SER A 19 4.70 -0.03 13.80
N VAL A 20 4.53 -1.36 13.93
CA VAL A 20 4.58 -2.28 12.81
C VAL A 20 3.41 -2.05 11.85
N ARG A 21 2.22 -1.76 12.39
CA ARG A 21 1.04 -1.42 11.57
C ARG A 21 1.24 -0.12 10.81
N ILE A 22 1.79 0.90 11.45
CA ILE A 22 2.10 2.19 10.82
C ILE A 22 3.17 2.00 9.73
N ALA A 23 4.22 1.21 9.99
CA ALA A 23 5.25 0.91 8.99
C ALA A 23 4.66 0.26 7.73
N TRP A 24 3.78 -0.73 7.90
CA TRP A 24 3.07 -1.35 6.78
C TRP A 24 2.15 -0.37 6.06
N PHE A 25 1.39 0.44 6.80
CA PHE A 25 0.54 1.49 6.23
C PHE A 25 1.35 2.45 5.35
N VAL A 26 2.46 2.98 5.87
CA VAL A 26 3.33 3.91 5.14
C VAL A 26 3.94 3.24 3.91
N ALA A 27 4.37 1.98 4.02
CA ALA A 27 4.91 1.23 2.89
C ALA A 27 3.88 1.07 1.75
N ILE A 28 2.67 0.62 2.09
CA ILE A 28 1.58 0.43 1.12
C ILE A 28 1.19 1.77 0.50
N TRP A 29 1.00 2.80 1.33
CA TRP A 29 0.64 4.14 0.89
C TRP A 29 1.69 4.73 -0.06
N SER A 30 2.97 4.57 0.25
CA SER A 30 4.05 5.12 -0.59
C SER A 30 4.15 4.39 -1.94
N LEU A 31 4.03 3.06 -1.93
CA LEU A 31 4.04 2.24 -3.14
C LEU A 31 2.85 2.59 -4.06
N SER A 32 1.63 2.65 -3.51
CA SER A 32 0.44 2.97 -4.31
C SER A 32 0.49 4.40 -4.86
N THR A 33 0.93 5.36 -4.06
CA THR A 33 1.11 6.76 -4.46
C THR A 33 2.11 6.88 -5.61
N THR A 34 3.26 6.19 -5.51
CA THR A 34 4.29 6.21 -6.55
C THR A 34 3.77 5.64 -7.87
N VAL A 35 3.08 4.49 -7.83
CA VAL A 35 2.49 3.88 -9.02
C VAL A 35 1.43 4.79 -9.64
N PHE A 36 0.57 5.41 -8.82
CA PHE A 36 -0.47 6.33 -9.28
C PHE A 36 0.14 7.54 -10.00
N PHE A 37 1.09 8.23 -9.37
CA PHE A 37 1.74 9.39 -10.00
C PHE A 37 2.55 9.01 -11.24
N GLY A 38 3.22 7.86 -11.23
CA GLY A 38 3.93 7.35 -12.40
C GLY A 38 2.98 7.12 -13.58
N ALA A 39 1.86 6.43 -13.36
CA ALA A 39 0.85 6.20 -14.39
C ALA A 39 0.22 7.51 -14.89
N ALA A 40 -0.15 8.42 -13.98
CA ALA A 40 -0.71 9.73 -14.33
C ALA A 40 0.27 10.59 -15.15
N SER A 41 1.56 10.53 -14.81
CA SER A 41 2.63 11.24 -15.54
C SER A 41 2.81 10.66 -16.95
N LEU A 42 2.81 9.33 -17.08
CA LEU A 42 2.85 8.67 -18.39
C LEU A 42 1.65 9.04 -19.26
N LEU A 43 0.45 9.06 -18.68
CA LEU A 43 -0.75 9.50 -19.39
C LEU A 43 -0.63 10.94 -19.87
N HIS A 44 -0.12 11.86 -19.03
CA HIS A 44 0.11 13.24 -19.44
C HIS A 44 1.15 13.39 -20.56
N LEU A 45 2.11 12.47 -20.67
CA LEU A 45 3.09 12.47 -21.75
C LEU A 45 2.52 11.93 -23.07
N ILE A 46 1.63 10.93 -23.00
CA ILE A 46 1.11 10.23 -24.18
C ILE A 46 -0.16 10.90 -24.72
N VAL A 47 -0.99 11.47 -23.84
CA VAL A 47 -2.24 12.14 -24.23
C VAL A 47 -1.93 13.58 -24.65
N PRO A 48 -2.13 13.93 -25.94
CA PRO A 48 -2.00 15.31 -26.38
C PRO A 48 -3.12 16.16 -25.76
N ARG A 49 -2.79 17.41 -25.42
CA ARG A 49 -3.76 18.39 -24.91
C ARG A 49 -4.84 18.73 -25.93
#